data_AF-A0A8T6LGM4-F1
#
_entry.id   AF-A0A8T6LGM4-F1
#
_cell.length_a   1.000
_cell.length_b   1.000
_cell.length_c   1.000
_cell.angle_alpha   90.00
_cell.angle_beta   90.00
_cell.angle_gamma   90.00
#
_symmetry.space_group_name_H-M   'P 1'
#
loop_
_entity.id
_entity.type
_entity.pdbx_description
1 polymer ?
#
loop_
_entity_poly.entity_id
_entity_poly.type
_entity_poly.pdbx_seq_one_letter_code
_entity_poly.pdbx_strand_id
1 'polypeptide(L)'
;MDRSLQDLRADPSVGLCSVCAHSRVTGNRRGSIFWLCRRSAEDARFRRYPRLPVARCAGFEPAAAGRMDEDREDQEPQAPDSANQQRNRTGRTEE
;
A
#
# COMPACT_ATOMS: atom_id res chain seq x y z
N MET A 1 -1.01 15.49 -12.18
CA MET A 1 -2.07 14.56 -12.65
C MET A 1 -1.57 13.13 -12.52
N ASP A 2 -1.34 12.71 -11.28
CA ASP A 2 -0.94 11.35 -10.92
C ASP A 2 -2.07 10.82 -10.05
N ARG A 3 -3.12 10.23 -10.66
CA ARG A 3 -4.02 9.39 -9.86
C ARG A 3 -3.14 8.26 -9.41
N SER A 4 -2.76 8.28 -8.14
CA SER A 4 -1.81 7.33 -7.60
C SER A 4 -2.36 5.95 -7.89
N LEU A 5 -1.52 4.98 -8.24
CA LEU A 5 -1.97 3.59 -8.47
C LEU A 5 -2.76 3.03 -7.27
N GLN A 6 -2.61 3.68 -6.11
CA GLN A 6 -3.36 3.47 -4.88
C GLN A 6 -4.82 3.96 -4.97
N ASP A 7 -5.12 5.10 -5.60
CA ASP A 7 -6.48 5.66 -5.78
C ASP A 7 -7.36 4.84 -6.76
N LEU A 8 -6.74 3.96 -7.55
CA LEU A 8 -7.42 3.06 -8.47
C LEU A 8 -7.77 1.72 -7.80
N ARG A 9 -7.17 1.43 -6.64
CA ARG A 9 -7.58 0.30 -5.81
C ARG A 9 -8.94 0.62 -5.17
N ALA A 10 -9.82 -0.37 -5.12
CA ALA A 10 -11.21 -0.23 -4.66
C ALA A 10 -12.13 0.67 -5.51
N ASP A 11 -11.76 0.99 -6.77
CA ASP A 11 -12.69 1.69 -7.67
C ASP A 11 -13.93 0.79 -7.95
N PRO A 12 -15.16 1.25 -7.58
CA PRO A 12 -16.37 0.47 -7.75
C PRO A 12 -16.77 0.29 -9.22
N SER A 13 -16.32 1.17 -10.11
CA SER A 13 -16.57 1.04 -11.56
C SER A 13 -15.84 -0.14 -12.21
N VAL A 14 -14.82 -0.66 -11.53
CA VAL A 14 -14.01 -1.81 -11.96
C VAL A 14 -14.55 -3.11 -11.33
N GLY A 15 -15.09 -3.03 -10.10
CA GLY A 15 -15.59 -4.17 -9.33
C GLY A 15 -14.46 -4.97 -8.68
N LEU A 16 -14.62 -6.30 -8.58
CA LEU A 16 -13.67 -7.18 -7.89
C LEU A 16 -12.23 -7.06 -8.39
N CYS A 17 -12.04 -6.71 -9.67
CA CYS A 17 -10.70 -6.55 -10.23
C CYS A 17 -9.91 -5.38 -9.62
N SER A 18 -10.53 -4.38 -8.98
CA SER A 18 -9.79 -3.26 -8.36
C SER A 18 -9.06 -3.64 -7.08
N VAL A 19 -9.49 -4.71 -6.42
CA VAL A 19 -8.91 -5.24 -5.17
C VAL A 19 -8.33 -6.64 -5.35
N CYS A 20 -8.15 -7.10 -6.59
CA CYS A 20 -7.62 -8.43 -6.89
C CYS A 20 -6.08 -8.45 -6.93
N ALA A 21 -5.44 -9.45 -6.33
CA ALA A 21 -3.98 -9.66 -6.34
C ALA A 21 -3.45 -9.95 -7.75
N HIS A 22 -4.25 -10.57 -8.60
CA HIS A 22 -3.84 -10.90 -9.97
C HIS A 22 -4.06 -9.76 -10.97
N SER A 23 -4.81 -8.72 -10.63
CA SER A 23 -5.02 -7.60 -11.54
C SER A 23 -3.79 -6.70 -11.61
N ARG A 24 -3.54 -6.14 -12.79
CA ARG A 24 -2.47 -5.18 -13.03
C ARG A 24 -3.04 -3.97 -13.76
N VAL A 25 -2.79 -2.80 -13.21
CA VAL A 25 -3.17 -1.52 -13.82
C VAL A 25 -2.02 -1.02 -14.68
N THR A 26 -2.32 -0.64 -15.92
CA THR A 26 -1.37 -0.04 -16.85
C THR A 26 -1.95 1.25 -17.42
N GLY A 27 -1.23 2.36 -17.29
CA GLY A 27 -1.61 3.66 -17.85
C GLY A 27 -0.89 4.01 -19.15
N ASN A 28 -1.52 4.87 -19.95
CA ASN A 28 -0.91 5.55 -21.11
C ASN A 28 -0.59 7.01 -20.74
N ARG A 29 0.39 7.63 -21.40
CA ARG A 29 0.68 9.08 -21.36
C ARG A 29 -0.55 9.96 -21.65
N ARG A 30 -1.55 9.47 -22.38
CA ARG A 30 -2.84 10.17 -22.63
C ARG A 30 -3.87 10.05 -21.49
N GLY A 31 -3.53 9.42 -20.37
CA GLY A 31 -4.41 9.27 -19.21
C GLY A 31 -5.41 8.10 -19.26
N SER A 32 -5.34 7.25 -20.29
CA SER A 32 -6.16 6.03 -20.35
C SER A 32 -5.59 4.95 -19.43
N ILE A 33 -6.47 4.28 -18.68
CA ILE A 33 -6.12 3.23 -17.72
C ILE A 33 -6.68 1.90 -18.20
N PHE A 34 -5.84 0.88 -18.20
CA PHE A 34 -6.18 -0.48 -18.62
C PHE A 34 -5.97 -1.46 -17.47
N TRP A 35 -6.95 -2.34 -17.27
CA TRP A 35 -6.89 -3.42 -16.30
C TRP A 35 -6.58 -4.72 -17.01
N LEU A 36 -5.50 -5.38 -16.58
CA LEU A 36 -5.04 -6.65 -17.13
C LEU A 36 -5.12 -7.75 -16.08
N CYS A 37 -5.70 -8.88 -16.43
CA CYS A 37 -5.69 -10.07 -15.59
C CYS A 37 -4.44 -10.90 -15.88
N ARG A 38 -3.53 -11.05 -14.91
CA ARG A 38 -2.33 -11.88 -15.09
C ARG A 38 -2.65 -13.37 -15.18
N ARG A 39 -3.77 -13.80 -14.60
CA ARG A 39 -4.20 -15.19 -14.56
C ARG A 39 -4.58 -15.77 -15.93
N SER A 40 -4.86 -14.92 -16.91
CA SER A 40 -5.07 -15.35 -18.30
C SER A 40 -3.82 -15.97 -18.94
N ALA A 41 -2.64 -15.76 -18.35
CA ALA A 41 -1.40 -16.36 -18.83
C ALA A 41 -1.31 -17.85 -18.49
N GLU A 42 -1.91 -18.27 -17.38
CA GLU A 42 -1.86 -19.65 -16.87
C GLU A 42 -3.15 -20.41 -17.19
N ASP A 43 -4.30 -19.74 -17.20
CA ASP A 43 -5.60 -20.35 -17.47
C ASP A 43 -6.38 -19.54 -18.52
N ALA A 44 -6.61 -20.16 -19.68
CA ALA A 44 -7.31 -19.59 -20.82
C ALA A 44 -8.80 -19.27 -20.56
N ARG A 45 -9.37 -19.77 -19.45
CA ARG A 45 -10.74 -19.41 -19.01
C ARG A 45 -10.82 -17.94 -18.58
N PHE A 46 -9.69 -17.31 -18.21
CA PHE A 46 -9.65 -15.91 -17.83
C PHE A 46 -9.31 -15.03 -19.03
N ARG A 47 -10.10 -13.96 -19.25
CA ARG A 47 -9.80 -12.97 -20.28
C ARG A 47 -8.69 -12.03 -19.82
N ARG A 48 -7.67 -11.85 -20.66
CA ARG A 48 -6.56 -10.90 -20.41
C ARG A 48 -7.07 -9.48 -20.11
N TYR A 49 -8.11 -9.06 -20.82
CA TYR A 49 -8.83 -7.80 -20.58
C TYR A 49 -10.28 -8.12 -20.17
N PRO A 50 -10.57 -8.16 -18.86
CA PRO A 50 -11.94 -8.40 -18.41
C PRO A 50 -12.86 -7.24 -18.80
N ARG A 51 -14.14 -7.55 -19.02
CA ARG A 51 -15.17 -6.53 -19.23
C ARG A 51 -15.56 -5.98 -17.85
N LEU A 52 -15.40 -4.68 -17.66
CA LEU A 52 -15.73 -3.99 -16.41
C LEU A 52 -17.21 -3.53 -16.43
N PRO A 53 -17.88 -3.46 -15.25
CA PRO A 53 -17.42 -3.90 -13.93
C PRO A 53 -17.45 -5.42 -13.76
N VAL A 54 -16.45 -6.00 -13.10
CA VAL A 54 -16.41 -7.43 -12.79
C VAL A 54 -17.14 -7.69 -11.47
N ALA A 55 -18.37 -8.20 -11.56
CA ALA A 55 -19.19 -8.54 -10.40
C ALA A 55 -18.89 -9.93 -9.81
N ARG A 56 -18.43 -10.88 -10.64
CA ARG A 56 -18.11 -12.25 -10.24
C ARG A 56 -16.86 -12.74 -10.96
N CYS A 57 -15.92 -13.30 -10.22
CA CYS A 57 -14.72 -13.92 -10.77
C CYS A 57 -14.39 -15.17 -9.95
N ALA A 58 -14.39 -16.35 -10.60
CA ALA A 58 -13.99 -17.61 -9.97
C ALA A 58 -12.51 -17.63 -9.54
N GLY A 59 -11.76 -16.61 -9.97
CA GLY A 59 -10.36 -16.44 -9.69
C GLY A 59 -9.99 -15.21 -8.90
N PHE A 60 -10.96 -14.66 -8.18
CA PHE A 60 -10.71 -13.52 -7.33
C PHE A 60 -9.86 -13.93 -6.14
N GLU A 61 -8.74 -13.25 -5.97
CA GLU A 61 -7.90 -13.34 -4.78
C GLU A 61 -7.69 -11.91 -4.29
N PRO A 62 -8.05 -11.57 -3.04
CA PRO A 62 -7.88 -10.22 -2.54
C PRO A 62 -6.40 -9.87 -2.48
N ALA A 63 -6.00 -8.77 -3.11
CA ALA A 63 -4.70 -8.16 -2.84
C ALA A 63 -4.72 -7.80 -1.37
N ALA A 64 -3.76 -8.28 -0.57
CA ALA A 64 -3.59 -7.83 0.80
C ALA A 64 -3.47 -6.30 0.76
N ALA A 65 -4.60 -5.61 1.03
CA ALA A 65 -4.61 -4.19 1.29
C ALA A 65 -3.64 -4.06 2.44
N GLY A 66 -2.52 -3.37 2.17
CA GLY A 66 -1.37 -3.34 3.07
C GLY A 66 -1.89 -3.21 4.48
N ARG A 67 -1.59 -4.26 5.27
CA ARG A 67 -1.96 -4.45 6.67
C ARG A 67 -2.32 -3.10 7.26
N MET A 68 -3.61 -2.88 7.54
CA MET A 68 -3.95 -1.86 8.51
C MET A 68 -3.25 -2.33 9.77
N ASP A 69 -2.14 -1.65 10.01
CA ASP A 69 -1.32 -1.64 11.18
C ASP A 69 -2.21 -1.05 12.30
N GLU A 70 -3.27 -1.78 12.68
CA GLU A 70 -4.07 -1.55 13.90
C GLU A 70 -3.27 -2.03 15.13
N ASP A 71 -1.97 -1.69 15.15
CA ASP A 71 -1.02 -1.91 16.24
C ASP A 71 0.02 -0.75 16.28
N ARG A 72 -0.37 0.45 15.79
CA ARG A 72 0.39 1.69 15.97
C ARG A 72 -0.40 2.75 16.72
N GLU A 73 -1.01 2.34 17.83
CA GLU A 73 -1.37 3.25 18.92
C GLU A 73 -0.45 3.10 20.15
N ASP A 74 0.61 2.28 20.05
CA ASP A 74 1.58 2.05 21.14
C ASP A 74 3.03 2.44 20.77
N GLN A 75 3.20 3.51 19.98
CA GLN A 75 4.50 4.16 19.82
C GLN A 75 4.38 5.65 20.15
N GLU A 76 4.15 5.89 21.44
CA GLU A 76 4.53 7.12 22.08
C GLU A 76 6.04 7.33 21.84
N PRO A 77 6.47 8.37 21.11
CA PRO A 77 7.88 8.75 21.11
C PRO A 77 8.20 9.20 22.53
N GLN A 78 8.86 8.32 23.28
CA GLN A 78 9.33 8.58 24.64
C GLN A 78 10.03 9.94 24.66
N ALA A 79 9.48 10.82 25.50
CA ALA A 79 9.94 12.18 25.72
C ALA A 79 11.46 12.24 25.93
N PRO A 80 12.14 13.35 25.57
CA PRO A 80 13.54 13.54 25.91
C PRO A 80 13.68 13.57 27.43
N ASP A 81 14.25 12.52 28.01
CA ASP A 81 14.59 12.49 29.42
C ASP A 81 15.67 13.56 29.66
N SER A 82 15.18 14.72 30.09
CA SER A 82 15.95 15.78 30.67
C SER A 82 16.35 15.38 32.09
N ALA A 83 17.17 14.35 32.27
CA ALA A 83 17.79 14.02 33.55
C ALA A 83 19.13 13.28 33.40
N ASN A 84 20.16 13.99 32.90
CA ASN A 84 21.52 13.71 33.38
C ASN A 84 22.22 15.00 33.82
N GLN A 85 21.55 15.68 34.76
CA GLN A 85 22.22 16.59 35.68
C GLN A 85 22.83 15.76 36.80
N GLN A 86 24.17 15.73 36.82
CA GLN A 86 25.04 15.85 38.00
C GLN A 86 26.16 14.82 38.08
N ARG A 87 27.33 15.40 38.40
CA ARG A 87 28.54 14.81 39.01
C ARG A 87 29.60 14.44 38.00
N ASN A 88 30.44 15.43 37.70
CA ASN A 88 31.90 15.29 37.76
C ASN A 88 32.48 16.57 38.39
N ARG A 89 32.26 16.71 39.71
CA ARG A 89 33.16 17.45 40.62
C ARG A 89 34.49 16.70 40.62
N THR A 90 35.61 17.33 40.25
CA THR A 90 36.84 17.48 41.08
C THR A 90 38.05 17.98 40.28
N GLY A 91 38.60 19.12 40.74
CA GLY A 91 40.02 19.53 40.63
C GLY A 91 40.39 20.38 39.42
N ARG A 92 41.31 21.36 39.47
CA ARG A 92 42.16 21.90 40.54
C ARG A 92 43.01 23.03 39.87
N THR A 93 43.12 24.18 40.53
CA THR A 93 44.18 25.22 40.46
C THR A 93 44.42 26.04 39.17
N GLU A 94 44.15 27.33 39.32
CA GLU A 94 44.73 28.49 38.63
C GLU A 94 46.21 28.69 39.04
N GLU A 95 47.06 29.09 38.10
CA GLU A 95 48.29 29.88 38.32
C GLU A 95 48.47 30.86 37.15
#